data_AF-Q8T3D3-F1
#
_entry.id   AF-Q8T3D3-F1
#
_cell.length_a   1.000
_cell.length_b   1.000
_cell.length_c   1.000
_cell.angle_alpha   90.00
_cell.angle_beta   90.00
_cell.angle_gamma   90.00
#
_symmetry.space_group_name_H-M   'P 1'
#
loop_
_entity.id
_entity.type
_entity.pdbx_description
1 polymer ?
#
loop_
_entity_poly.entity_id
_entity_poly.type
_entity_poly.pdbx_seq_one_letter_code
_entity_poly.pdbx_strand_id
1 'polypeptide(L)'
;MKRTEKSEILEKAAFHGLDHAFIFSKGYSSNFEISPYTKREETMSKILCTMLTNFVKNGDPSTTRFSWPIFSGNSSQYVSLDVPLKLLEGEIHFPDAQFWNTEAELITRYVSKDSETDLDPDADLTNEERVQLSAYRRSWYALWVLVIILSLLIWAFVGYCAYYKSKSPRNRPYDNILISKPN
;
A
#
# COMPACT_ATOMS: atom_id res chain seq x y z
N MET A 1 26.35 -0.78 22.30
CA MET A 1 26.52 -1.94 21.40
C MET A 1 27.03 -1.38 20.06
N LYS A 2 28.33 -1.50 19.76
CA LYS A 2 28.92 -0.93 18.54
C LYS A 2 28.63 -1.88 17.37
N ARG A 3 27.82 -1.41 16.41
CA ARG A 3 27.64 -2.04 15.11
C ARG A 3 29.01 -2.08 14.41
N THR A 4 29.50 -3.26 14.07
CA THR A 4 30.78 -3.43 13.37
C THR A 4 30.59 -3.12 11.87
N GLU A 5 31.55 -2.48 11.21
CA GLU A 5 31.51 -2.16 9.76
C GLU A 5 31.08 -3.35 8.89
N LYS A 6 31.48 -4.58 9.28
CA LYS A 6 31.08 -5.81 8.59
C LYS A 6 29.56 -6.01 8.56
N SER A 7 28.85 -5.57 9.60
CA SER A 7 27.38 -5.63 9.68
C SER A 7 26.70 -4.54 8.85
N GLU A 8 27.32 -3.38 8.66
CA GLU A 8 26.81 -2.31 7.78
C GLU A 8 27.04 -2.65 6.29
N ILE A 9 28.16 -3.28 5.95
CA ILE A 9 28.42 -3.78 4.59
C ILE A 9 27.48 -4.94 4.23
N LEU A 10 27.14 -5.80 5.20
CA LEU A 10 26.15 -6.87 5.00
C LEU A 10 24.73 -6.31 4.84
N GLU A 11 24.42 -5.18 5.49
CA GLU A 11 23.11 -4.52 5.47
C GLU A 11 22.73 -3.96 4.08
N LYS A 12 23.71 -3.80 3.17
CA LYS A 12 23.50 -3.34 1.79
C LYS A 12 23.84 -4.39 0.72
N ALA A 13 23.84 -5.67 1.08
CA ALA A 13 24.03 -6.75 0.11
C ALA A 13 22.79 -6.88 -0.80
N ALA A 14 23.00 -6.74 -2.13
CA ALA A 14 22.01 -7.02 -3.18
C ALA A 14 20.56 -6.56 -2.90
N PHE A 15 20.38 -5.26 -2.67
CA PHE A 15 19.04 -4.68 -2.46
C PHE A 15 18.21 -4.66 -3.76
N HIS A 16 16.91 -4.43 -3.61
CA HIS A 16 15.95 -4.47 -4.71
C HIS A 16 16.33 -3.54 -5.88
N GLY A 17 16.35 -4.09 -7.09
CA GLY A 17 16.65 -3.37 -8.33
C GLY A 17 18.14 -3.20 -8.62
N LEU A 18 19.04 -3.67 -7.74
CA LEU A 18 20.49 -3.51 -7.95
C LEU A 18 20.99 -4.20 -9.24
N ASP A 19 20.35 -5.29 -9.62
CA ASP A 19 20.58 -6.05 -10.84
C ASP A 19 20.47 -5.20 -12.12
N HIS A 20 19.56 -4.21 -12.14
CA HIS A 20 19.44 -3.29 -13.27
C HIS A 20 20.75 -2.55 -13.55
N ALA A 21 21.51 -2.19 -12.51
CA ALA A 21 22.79 -1.52 -12.69
C ALA A 21 23.90 -2.45 -13.19
N PHE A 22 23.74 -3.77 -13.07
CA PHE A 22 24.64 -4.73 -13.70
C PHE A 22 24.24 -5.03 -15.16
N ILE A 23 22.97 -4.87 -15.52
CA ILE A 23 22.47 -5.12 -16.87
C ILE A 23 22.63 -3.90 -17.78
N PHE A 24 22.22 -2.71 -17.31
CA PHE A 24 22.05 -1.53 -18.15
C PHE A 24 23.07 -0.41 -17.89
N SER A 25 23.81 -0.48 -16.79
CA SER A 25 24.81 0.54 -16.45
C SER A 25 26.13 -0.06 -15.99
N LYS A 26 27.08 0.80 -15.59
CA LYS A 26 28.32 0.41 -14.90
C LYS A 26 28.21 0.76 -13.41
N GLY A 27 27.19 0.23 -12.76
CA GLY A 27 26.84 0.59 -11.37
C GLY A 27 25.94 1.84 -11.27
N TYR A 28 25.43 2.10 -10.08
CA TYR A 28 24.70 3.35 -9.77
C TYR A 28 25.70 4.47 -9.50
N SER A 29 25.87 5.38 -10.45
CA SER A 29 26.70 6.58 -10.25
C SER A 29 25.99 7.67 -9.44
N SER A 30 24.75 7.46 -8.98
CA SER A 30 23.87 8.53 -8.48
C SER A 30 23.35 8.37 -7.05
N ASN A 31 23.76 7.34 -6.30
CA ASN A 31 23.37 7.20 -4.89
C ASN A 31 24.59 7.44 -3.99
N PHE A 32 24.39 8.24 -2.94
CA PHE A 32 25.37 8.98 -2.14
C PHE A 32 26.50 8.20 -1.42
N GLU A 33 26.69 6.92 -1.71
CA GLU A 33 27.80 6.09 -1.23
C GLU A 33 28.33 5.23 -2.39
N ILE A 34 29.27 5.78 -3.16
CA ILE A 34 29.80 5.09 -4.35
C ILE A 34 31.18 4.56 -4.02
N SER A 35 31.26 3.27 -3.70
CA SER A 35 32.48 2.52 -3.99
C SER A 35 32.66 2.48 -5.52
N PRO A 36 33.88 2.72 -6.04
CA PRO A 36 34.11 2.75 -7.49
C PRO A 36 33.79 1.39 -8.12
N TYR A 37 33.21 1.40 -9.32
CA TYR A 37 32.90 0.20 -10.09
C TYR A 37 34.18 -0.62 -10.35
N THR A 38 34.22 -1.79 -9.75
CA THR A 38 35.37 -2.68 -9.70
C THR A 38 35.44 -3.60 -10.92
N LYS A 39 36.63 -4.17 -11.17
CA LYS A 39 36.80 -5.21 -12.20
C LYS A 39 35.95 -6.46 -11.94
N ARG A 40 35.66 -6.76 -10.67
CA ARG A 40 34.79 -7.87 -10.27
C ARG A 40 33.35 -7.60 -10.72
N GLU A 41 32.85 -6.38 -10.50
CA GLU A 41 31.52 -5.98 -10.95
C GLU A 41 31.42 -5.92 -12.47
N GLU A 42 32.47 -5.45 -13.16
CA GLU A 42 32.54 -5.51 -14.63
C GLU A 42 32.44 -6.96 -15.14
N THR A 43 33.11 -7.88 -14.46
CA THR A 43 33.05 -9.31 -14.79
C THR A 43 31.65 -9.86 -14.55
N MET A 44 31.03 -9.52 -13.44
CA MET A 44 29.66 -9.92 -13.12
C MET A 44 28.66 -9.40 -14.15
N SER A 45 28.75 -8.13 -14.52
CA SER A 45 27.90 -7.51 -15.55
C SER A 45 28.03 -8.21 -16.90
N LYS A 46 29.27 -8.50 -17.34
CA LYS A 46 29.51 -9.24 -18.58
C LYS A 46 28.90 -10.64 -18.55
N ILE A 47 29.07 -11.37 -17.43
CA ILE A 47 28.49 -12.69 -17.26
C ILE A 47 26.96 -12.62 -17.33
N LEU A 48 26.34 -11.73 -16.54
CA LEU A 48 24.88 -11.58 -16.47
C LEU A 48 24.28 -11.21 -17.83
N CYS A 49 24.85 -10.22 -18.52
CA CYS A 49 24.41 -9.82 -19.85
C CYS A 49 24.58 -10.95 -20.87
N THR A 50 25.66 -11.73 -20.78
CA THR A 50 25.87 -12.90 -21.65
C THR A 50 24.80 -13.96 -21.39
N MET A 51 24.52 -14.29 -20.13
CA MET A 51 23.49 -15.26 -19.77
C MET A 51 22.11 -14.83 -20.26
N LEU A 52 21.75 -13.56 -20.05
CA LEU A 52 20.48 -13.00 -20.49
C LEU A 52 20.36 -13.04 -22.03
N THR A 53 21.41 -12.64 -22.75
CA THR A 53 21.39 -12.64 -24.22
C THR A 53 21.39 -14.06 -24.80
N ASN A 54 22.05 -15.03 -24.17
CA ASN A 54 21.97 -16.44 -24.56
C ASN A 54 20.56 -16.99 -24.37
N PHE A 55 19.93 -16.68 -23.22
CA PHE A 55 18.55 -17.07 -22.97
C PHE A 55 17.60 -16.50 -24.01
N VAL A 56 17.71 -15.21 -24.33
CA VAL A 56 16.85 -14.57 -25.35
C VAL A 56 17.04 -15.20 -26.73
N LYS A 57 18.27 -15.61 -27.09
CA LYS A 57 18.56 -16.21 -28.40
C LYS A 57 18.14 -17.67 -28.51
N ASN A 58 18.37 -18.45 -27.46
CA ASN A 58 18.37 -19.91 -27.53
C ASN A 58 17.42 -20.59 -26.53
N GLY A 59 16.82 -19.84 -25.60
CA GLY A 59 16.08 -20.38 -24.47
C GLY A 59 16.96 -20.98 -23.36
N ASP A 60 18.30 -20.85 -23.46
CA ASP A 60 19.27 -21.39 -22.51
C ASP A 60 20.24 -20.29 -22.05
N PRO A 61 20.28 -19.92 -20.75
CA PRO A 61 21.18 -18.90 -20.23
C PRO A 61 22.63 -19.39 -20.04
N SER A 62 22.92 -20.65 -20.32
CA SER A 62 24.26 -21.24 -20.13
C SER A 62 25.34 -20.48 -20.92
N THR A 63 26.57 -20.50 -20.38
CA THR A 63 27.76 -19.95 -21.04
C THR A 63 28.73 -21.08 -21.36
N THR A 64 29.78 -20.81 -22.14
CA THR A 64 30.80 -21.82 -22.45
C THR A 64 31.54 -22.36 -21.23
N ARG A 65 31.45 -21.68 -20.08
CA ARG A 65 32.17 -22.02 -18.84
C ARG A 65 31.23 -22.43 -17.70
N PHE A 66 29.92 -22.30 -17.87
CA PHE A 66 28.96 -22.55 -16.81
C PHE A 66 27.63 -23.01 -17.40
N SER A 67 27.15 -24.16 -16.95
CA SER A 67 25.85 -24.71 -17.31
C SER A 67 24.81 -24.26 -16.29
N TRP A 68 23.71 -23.67 -16.74
CA TRP A 68 22.57 -23.31 -15.91
C TRP A 68 21.46 -24.34 -16.10
N PRO A 69 21.25 -25.28 -15.15
CA PRO A 69 20.26 -26.33 -15.31
C PRO A 69 18.82 -25.79 -15.21
N ILE A 70 17.90 -26.47 -15.89
CA ILE A 70 16.49 -26.14 -15.86
C ILE A 70 15.94 -26.42 -14.45
N PHE A 71 15.23 -25.44 -13.88
CA PHE A 71 14.47 -25.65 -12.65
C PHE A 71 13.27 -26.55 -12.94
N SER A 72 13.15 -27.67 -12.22
CA SER A 72 12.04 -28.61 -12.36
C SER A 72 11.58 -29.09 -10.98
N GLY A 73 10.35 -29.61 -10.89
CA GLY A 73 9.82 -30.14 -9.62
C GLY A 73 10.65 -31.28 -9.02
N ASN A 74 11.46 -31.97 -9.84
CA ASN A 74 12.35 -33.03 -9.40
C ASN A 74 13.80 -32.55 -9.16
N SER A 75 14.14 -31.36 -9.62
CA SER A 75 15.48 -30.76 -9.53
C SER A 75 15.36 -29.29 -9.13
N SER A 76 15.19 -29.05 -7.83
CA SER A 76 15.27 -27.72 -7.25
C SER A 76 16.74 -27.30 -7.19
N GLN A 77 17.24 -26.74 -8.28
CA GLN A 77 18.57 -26.15 -8.36
C GLN A 77 18.45 -24.72 -8.86
N TYR A 78 19.25 -23.84 -8.30
CA TYR A 78 19.28 -22.43 -8.69
C TYR A 78 20.71 -21.90 -8.70
N VAL A 79 20.93 -20.87 -9.51
CA VAL A 79 22.26 -20.28 -9.67
C VAL A 79 22.39 -19.05 -8.78
N SER A 80 23.43 -19.04 -7.96
CA SER A 80 23.86 -17.83 -7.26
C SER A 80 24.62 -16.94 -8.24
N LEU A 81 24.00 -15.80 -8.56
CA LEU A 81 24.56 -14.75 -9.40
C LEU A 81 25.57 -13.90 -8.61
N ASP A 82 26.70 -14.52 -8.25
CA ASP A 82 27.90 -13.88 -7.72
C ASP A 82 29.13 -14.42 -8.45
N VAL A 83 30.31 -13.80 -8.27
CA VAL A 83 31.56 -14.24 -8.90
C VAL A 83 32.44 -14.99 -7.88
N PRO A 84 32.82 -16.25 -8.12
CA PRO A 84 32.42 -17.11 -9.23
C PRO A 84 30.98 -17.61 -9.07
N LEU A 85 30.34 -17.91 -10.20
CA LEU A 85 28.99 -18.47 -10.24
C LEU A 85 28.96 -19.80 -9.50
N LYS A 86 27.89 -20.02 -8.73
CA LYS A 86 27.68 -21.27 -7.98
C LYS A 86 26.31 -21.83 -8.29
N LEU A 87 26.26 -23.14 -8.51
CA LEU A 87 25.01 -23.87 -8.49
C LEU A 87 24.70 -24.25 -7.04
N LEU A 88 23.50 -23.92 -6.61
CA LEU A 88 22.99 -24.25 -5.29
C LEU A 88 21.86 -25.26 -5.44
N GLU A 89 21.84 -26.24 -4.54
CA GLU A 89 20.81 -27.27 -4.48
C GLU A 89 19.79 -26.90 -3.40
N GLY A 90 18.54 -27.24 -3.66
CA GLY A 90 17.41 -26.98 -2.78
C GLY A 90 16.45 -25.94 -3.33
N GLU A 91 15.33 -25.79 -2.62
CA GLU A 91 14.32 -24.78 -2.91
C GLU A 91 14.81 -23.38 -2.50
N ILE A 92 14.56 -22.40 -3.37
CA ILE A 92 14.90 -21.00 -3.10
C ILE A 92 14.07 -20.53 -1.90
N HIS A 93 14.73 -20.00 -0.87
CA HIS A 93 14.09 -19.49 0.36
C HIS A 93 13.28 -20.53 1.15
N PHE A 94 13.65 -21.81 1.10
CA PHE A 94 13.06 -22.81 1.99
C PHE A 94 13.55 -22.62 3.44
N PRO A 95 12.66 -22.70 4.46
CA PRO A 95 11.21 -22.99 4.38
C PRO A 95 10.29 -21.76 4.25
N ASP A 96 10.84 -20.55 4.29
CA ASP A 96 10.08 -19.28 4.37
C ASP A 96 9.02 -19.12 3.27
N ALA A 97 9.32 -19.54 2.03
CA ALA A 97 8.36 -19.44 0.94
C ALA A 97 7.14 -20.36 1.12
N GLN A 98 7.32 -21.54 1.72
CA GLN A 98 6.22 -22.49 1.96
C GLN A 98 5.24 -21.95 3.00
N PHE A 99 5.75 -21.28 4.03
CA PHE A 99 4.92 -20.59 5.02
C PHE A 99 3.98 -19.59 4.33
N TRP A 100 4.52 -18.66 3.52
CA TRP A 100 3.71 -17.62 2.89
C TRP A 100 2.75 -18.16 1.83
N ASN A 101 3.17 -19.16 1.05
CA ASN A 101 2.36 -19.70 -0.04
C ASN A 101 1.30 -20.71 0.41
N THR A 102 1.53 -21.41 1.53
CA THR A 102 0.66 -22.52 1.96
C THR A 102 0.11 -22.27 3.36
N GLU A 103 0.97 -22.07 4.35
CA GLU A 103 0.55 -22.02 5.76
C GLU A 103 -0.23 -20.75 6.09
N ALA A 104 0.20 -19.60 5.58
CA ALA A 104 -0.49 -18.32 5.78
C ALA A 104 -1.92 -18.34 5.23
N GLU A 105 -2.13 -19.02 4.09
CA GLU A 105 -3.46 -19.20 3.53
C GLU A 105 -4.33 -20.10 4.44
N LEU A 106 -3.76 -21.20 4.93
CA LEU A 106 -4.46 -22.11 5.85
C LEU A 106 -4.86 -21.41 7.15
N ILE A 107 -3.97 -20.60 7.73
CA ILE A 107 -4.25 -19.79 8.91
C ILE A 107 -5.39 -18.80 8.62
N THR A 108 -5.35 -18.11 7.48
CA THR A 108 -6.39 -17.15 7.09
C THR A 108 -7.77 -17.81 6.96
N ARG A 109 -7.82 -18.99 6.32
CA ARG A 109 -9.06 -19.77 6.18
C ARG A 109 -9.59 -20.23 7.54
N TYR A 110 -8.71 -20.64 8.46
CA TYR A 110 -9.09 -21.07 9.79
C TYR A 110 -9.66 -19.91 10.62
N VAL A 111 -8.98 -18.75 10.65
CA VAL A 111 -9.46 -17.54 11.35
C VAL A 111 -10.80 -17.05 10.79
N SER A 112 -10.97 -17.09 9.47
CA SER A 112 -12.24 -16.70 8.84
C SER A 112 -13.39 -17.62 9.24
N LYS A 113 -13.11 -18.92 9.40
CA LYS A 113 -14.10 -19.91 9.82
C LYS A 113 -14.50 -19.76 11.29
N ASP A 114 -13.54 -19.44 12.17
CA ASP A 114 -13.82 -19.15 13.58
C ASP A 114 -14.53 -17.81 13.79
N SER A 115 -14.48 -16.89 12.81
CA SER A 115 -15.23 -15.63 12.85
C SER A 115 -16.73 -15.76 12.48
N GLU A 116 -17.15 -16.87 11.87
CA GLU A 116 -18.58 -17.18 11.65
C GLU A 116 -19.26 -17.76 12.90
N THR A 117 -18.49 -18.26 13.87
CA THR A 117 -18.97 -18.44 15.24
C THR A 117 -18.99 -17.08 15.92
N ASP A 118 -20.17 -16.51 16.15
CA ASP A 118 -20.45 -15.26 16.87
C ASP A 118 -19.48 -15.00 18.03
N LEU A 119 -18.32 -14.40 17.72
CA LEU A 119 -17.50 -13.73 18.72
C LEU A 119 -18.15 -12.38 18.90
N ASP A 120 -19.08 -12.33 19.87
CA ASP A 120 -19.65 -11.08 20.35
C ASP A 120 -18.50 -10.08 20.55
N PRO A 121 -18.38 -9.03 19.72
CA PRO A 121 -17.25 -8.11 19.76
C PRO A 121 -17.16 -7.36 21.09
N ASP A 122 -18.21 -7.44 21.92
CA ASP A 122 -18.23 -6.91 23.27
C ASP A 122 -17.66 -7.89 24.31
N ALA A 123 -17.46 -9.16 24.00
CA ALA A 123 -17.01 -10.20 24.94
C ALA A 123 -15.58 -9.96 25.46
N ASP A 124 -14.71 -9.34 24.65
CA ASP A 124 -13.31 -9.06 24.98
C ASP A 124 -13.09 -7.67 25.61
N LEU A 125 -14.14 -6.86 25.75
CA LEU A 125 -14.05 -5.53 26.35
C LEU A 125 -14.19 -5.59 27.87
N THR A 126 -13.25 -4.96 28.58
CA THR A 126 -13.32 -4.76 30.03
C THR A 126 -14.55 -3.90 30.39
N ASN A 127 -15.07 -4.04 31.62
CA ASN A 127 -16.28 -3.32 32.03
C ASN A 127 -16.15 -1.80 31.88
N GLU A 128 -14.94 -1.28 32.09
CA GLU A 128 -14.57 0.13 31.94
C GLU A 128 -14.69 0.59 30.48
N GLU A 129 -14.20 -0.22 29.52
CA GLU A 129 -14.26 0.08 28.10
C GLU A 129 -15.70 0.07 27.58
N ARG A 130 -16.53 -0.86 28.05
CA ARG A 130 -17.96 -0.90 27.72
C ARG A 130 -18.69 0.38 28.17
N VAL A 131 -18.39 0.88 29.36
CA VAL A 131 -18.95 2.13 29.87
C VAL A 131 -18.50 3.31 29.01
N GLN A 132 -17.22 3.38 28.63
CA GLN A 132 -16.68 4.44 27.77
C GLN A 132 -17.31 4.43 26.37
N LEU A 133 -17.44 3.26 25.74
CA LEU A 133 -18.10 3.10 24.44
C LEU A 133 -19.57 3.51 24.48
N SER A 134 -20.28 3.16 25.56
CA SER A 134 -21.67 3.58 25.75
C SER A 134 -21.81 5.10 25.91
N ALA A 135 -20.87 5.74 26.61
CA ALA A 135 -20.81 7.19 26.78
C ALA A 135 -20.48 7.89 25.45
N TYR A 136 -19.55 7.34 24.68
CA TYR A 136 -19.18 7.85 23.35
C TYR A 136 -20.37 7.79 22.38
N ARG A 137 -21.08 6.65 22.33
CA ARG A 137 -22.27 6.47 21.48
C ARG A 137 -23.37 7.47 21.83
N ARG A 138 -23.62 7.72 23.11
CA ARG A 138 -24.60 8.72 23.58
C ARG A 138 -24.18 10.15 23.22
N SER A 139 -22.89 10.46 23.38
CA SER A 139 -22.32 11.77 23.04
C SER A 139 -22.40 12.06 21.55
N TRP A 140 -22.19 11.04 20.71
CA TRP A 140 -22.36 11.12 19.27
C TRP A 140 -23.80 11.49 18.87
N TYR A 141 -24.80 10.83 19.45
CA TYR A 141 -26.20 11.19 19.19
C TYR A 141 -26.53 12.61 19.69
N ALA A 142 -26.01 13.01 20.85
CA ALA A 142 -26.20 14.36 21.38
C ALA A 142 -25.63 15.45 20.45
N LEU A 143 -24.47 15.20 19.82
CA LEU A 143 -23.88 16.09 18.83
C LEU A 143 -24.83 16.33 17.66
N TRP A 144 -25.39 15.27 17.08
CA TRP A 144 -26.32 15.39 15.95
C TRP A 144 -27.62 16.08 16.32
N VAL A 145 -28.15 15.83 17.52
CA VAL A 145 -29.33 16.56 18.03
C VAL A 145 -29.05 18.07 18.13
N LEU A 146 -27.88 18.46 18.63
CA LEU A 146 -27.47 19.87 18.71
C LEU A 146 -27.39 20.51 17.32
N VAL A 147 -26.80 19.80 16.34
CA VAL A 147 -26.72 20.27 14.95
C VAL A 147 -28.12 20.53 14.36
N ILE A 148 -29.07 19.62 14.60
CA ILE A 148 -30.46 19.77 14.15
C ILE A 148 -31.12 21.00 14.81
N ILE A 149 -30.96 21.17 16.12
CA ILE A 149 -31.53 22.31 16.85
C ILE A 149 -30.98 23.63 16.31
N LEU A 150 -29.67 23.74 16.13
CA LEU A 150 -29.04 24.96 15.57
C LEU A 150 -29.54 25.25 14.16
N SER A 151 -29.70 24.23 13.32
CA SER A 151 -30.24 24.37 11.98
C SER A 151 -31.66 24.94 12.00
N LEU A 152 -32.53 24.41 12.86
CA LEU A 152 -33.91 24.89 13.01
C LEU A 152 -33.95 26.36 13.49
N LEU A 153 -33.09 26.74 14.43
CA LEU A 153 -33.00 28.12 14.93
C LEU A 153 -32.56 29.10 13.84
N ILE A 154 -31.55 28.73 13.04
CA ILE A 154 -31.06 29.55 11.93
C ILE A 154 -32.16 29.71 10.88
N TRP A 155 -32.82 28.63 10.49
CA TRP A 155 -33.90 28.68 9.50
C TRP A 155 -35.12 29.47 9.97
N ALA A 156 -35.49 29.34 11.26
CA ALA A 156 -36.55 30.16 11.85
C ALA A 156 -36.20 31.66 11.81
N PHE A 157 -34.94 32.01 12.10
CA PHE A 157 -34.46 33.38 12.03
C PHE A 157 -34.47 33.94 10.59
N VAL A 158 -33.96 33.16 9.62
CA VAL A 158 -33.99 33.54 8.20
C VAL A 158 -35.43 33.73 7.72
N GLY A 159 -36.34 32.82 8.07
CA GLY A 159 -37.76 32.91 7.76
C GLY A 159 -38.41 34.18 8.35
N TYR A 160 -38.09 34.49 9.61
CA TYR A 160 -38.55 35.71 10.26
C TYR A 160 -38.06 36.98 9.54
N CYS A 161 -36.77 37.06 9.18
CA CYS A 161 -36.21 38.16 8.41
C CYS A 161 -36.87 38.31 7.03
N ALA A 162 -37.10 37.20 6.33
CA ALA A 162 -37.75 37.21 5.02
C ALA A 162 -39.21 37.71 5.10
N TYR A 163 -39.97 37.25 6.10
CA TYR A 163 -41.34 37.70 6.34
C TYR A 163 -41.40 39.19 6.69
N TYR A 164 -40.51 39.67 7.57
CA TYR A 164 -40.43 41.08 7.92
C TYR A 164 -40.11 41.96 6.70
N LYS A 165 -39.16 41.51 5.86
CA LYS A 165 -38.79 42.21 4.62
C LYS A 165 -39.94 42.21 3.59
N SER A 166 -40.70 41.12 3.47
CA SER A 166 -41.86 41.03 2.56
C SER A 166 -43.01 41.97 2.95
N LYS A 167 -43.15 42.32 4.24
CA LYS A 167 -44.13 43.29 4.72
C LYS A 167 -43.68 44.74 4.64
N SER A 168 -42.45 45.00 4.20
CA SER A 168 -41.95 46.36 4.04
C SER A 168 -42.76 47.10 2.96
N PRO A 169 -43.27 48.32 3.25
CA PRO A 169 -44.19 49.06 2.37
C PRO A 169 -43.57 49.48 1.02
N ARG A 170 -42.27 49.26 0.83
CA ARG A 170 -41.53 49.59 -0.39
C ARG A 170 -41.76 48.62 -1.56
N ASN A 171 -42.44 47.49 -1.32
CA ASN A 171 -42.69 46.43 -2.29
C ASN A 171 -44.14 46.34 -2.81
N ARG A 172 -45.00 47.33 -2.52
CA ARG A 172 -46.35 47.35 -3.13
C ARG A 172 -46.26 47.90 -4.57
N PRO A 173 -46.75 47.19 -5.59
CA PRO A 173 -46.86 47.75 -6.93
C PRO A 173 -47.86 48.91 -6.91
N TYR A 174 -47.55 49.96 -7.66
CA TYR A 174 -48.31 51.21 -7.71
C TYR A 174 -49.76 50.99 -8.23
N ASP A 175 -50.76 51.28 -7.40
CA ASP A 175 -52.20 51.20 -7.70
C ASP A 175 -52.68 52.37 -8.59
N ASN A 176 -52.15 52.51 -9.81
CA ASN A 176 -52.58 53.58 -10.73
C ASN A 176 -52.84 53.10 -12.16
N ILE A 177 -53.52 51.96 -12.31
CA ILE A 177 -54.13 51.57 -13.59
C ILE A 177 -55.64 51.82 -13.50
N LEU A 178 -56.08 53.00 -13.97
CA LEU A 178 -57.49 53.28 -14.24
C LEU A 178 -57.85 52.69 -15.61
N ILE A 179 -58.60 51.60 -15.64
CA ILE A 179 -59.18 51.03 -16.86
C ILE A 179 -60.53 51.72 -17.10
N SER A 180 -60.60 52.68 -18.03
CA SER A 180 -61.88 53.14 -18.56
C SER A 180 -62.41 52.10 -19.55
N LYS A 181 -63.67 51.67 -19.38
CA LYS A 181 -64.37 50.85 -20.38
C LYS A 181 -65.04 51.77 -21.41
N PRO A 182 -64.89 51.53 -22.73
CA PRO A 182 -65.67 52.24 -23.73
C PRO A 182 -67.10 51.70 -23.78
N ASN A 183 -68.08 52.61 -23.95
CA ASN A 183 -69.47 52.29 -24.31
C ASN A 183 -69.57 51.94 -25.79
#